data_AF-A0A2S9F546-F1
#
_entry.id   AF-A0A2S9F546-F1
#
_cell.length_a   1.000
_cell.length_b   1.000
_cell.length_c   1.000
_cell.angle_alpha   90.00
_cell.angle_beta   90.00
_cell.angle_gamma   90.00
#
_symmetry.space_group_name_H-M   'P 1'
#
loop_
_entity.id
_entity.type
_entity.pdbx_description
1 polymer ?
#
loop_
_entity_poly.entity_id
_entity_poly.type
_entity_poly.pdbx_seq_one_letter_code
_entity_poly.pdbx_strand_id
1 'polypeptide(L)'
;MTWQEAVEDIFQWANLYLQVPIGIAGFGFAFYQIGQAKKQIGQAKTAAENAQTAAEAARNAAESARGQFKTMSVAVLLPQLRTVEEAVDRAILDRSLTLLAHLLQDWRWHASACREYLDDGVEVEAAAMKDIQASVTAAANLKHRFPGFDAATDWAKETSRMRKTMADVTSNLGALSAQQT
;
A
#
# COMPACT_ATOMS: atom_id res chain seq x y z
N MET A 1 28.10 -0.01 -88.76
CA MET A 1 27.11 0.32 -87.73
C MET A 1 25.80 -0.29 -88.18
N THR A 2 25.49 -1.46 -87.63
CA THR A 2 24.29 -2.21 -88.03
C THR A 2 23.10 -1.70 -87.21
N TRP A 3 21.89 -1.80 -87.76
CA TRP A 3 20.67 -1.30 -87.14
C TRP A 3 20.38 -1.94 -85.77
N GLN A 4 20.97 -3.11 -85.49
CA GLN A 4 20.89 -3.80 -84.20
C GLN A 4 21.73 -3.12 -83.10
N GLU A 5 22.92 -2.60 -83.43
CA GLU A 5 23.79 -1.91 -82.45
C GLU A 5 23.16 -0.59 -81.97
N ALA A 6 22.45 0.12 -82.86
CA ALA A 6 21.80 1.40 -82.51
C ALA A 6 20.58 1.23 -81.58
N VAL A 7 19.89 0.07 -81.64
CA VAL A 7 18.71 -0.19 -80.81
C VAL A 7 19.13 -0.64 -79.40
N GLU A 8 20.18 -1.45 -79.27
CA GLU A 8 20.70 -1.84 -77.95
C GLU A 8 21.24 -0.65 -77.15
N ASP A 9 21.95 0.28 -77.81
CA ASP A 9 22.47 1.48 -77.16
C ASP A 9 21.36 2.41 -76.63
N ILE A 10 20.26 2.57 -77.38
CA ILE A 10 19.10 3.37 -76.95
C ILE A 10 18.39 2.73 -75.75
N PHE A 11 18.26 1.40 -75.72
CA PHE A 11 17.64 0.70 -74.59
C PHE A 11 18.51 0.74 -73.33
N GLN A 12 19.84 0.64 -73.46
CA GLN A 12 20.74 0.79 -72.31
C GLN A 12 20.73 2.22 -71.77
N TRP A 13 20.70 3.23 -72.65
CA TRP A 13 20.62 4.63 -72.23
C TRP A 13 19.30 4.97 -71.54
N ALA A 14 18.16 4.46 -72.06
CA ALA A 14 16.85 4.65 -71.45
C ALA A 14 16.72 3.95 -70.09
N ASN A 15 17.29 2.74 -69.94
CA ASN A 15 17.26 2.01 -68.67
C ASN A 15 18.10 2.69 -67.59
N LEU A 16 19.25 3.28 -67.95
CA LEU A 16 20.11 4.01 -67.01
C LEU A 16 19.47 5.34 -66.57
N TYR A 17 18.81 6.06 -67.49
CA TYR A 17 18.21 7.37 -67.19
C TYR A 17 16.86 7.28 -66.47
N LEU A 18 16.11 6.18 -66.61
CA LEU A 18 14.85 5.96 -65.89
C LEU A 18 15.06 5.46 -64.45
N GLN A 19 16.15 4.75 -64.17
CA GLN A 19 16.44 4.20 -62.83
C GLN A 19 16.90 5.26 -61.82
N VAL A 20 17.62 6.29 -62.27
CA VAL A 20 18.11 7.39 -61.40
C VAL A 20 16.97 8.22 -60.76
N PRO A 21 15.94 8.70 -61.48
CA PRO A 21 14.86 9.48 -60.86
C PRO A 21 13.96 8.66 -59.93
N ILE A 22 13.78 7.35 -60.19
CA ILE A 22 12.98 6.47 -59.34
C ILE A 22 13.68 6.23 -57.98
N GLY A 23 15.01 6.11 -57.98
CA GLY A 23 15.82 5.99 -56.75
C GLY A 23 15.77 7.24 -55.86
N ILE A 24 15.76 8.44 -56.44
CA ILE A 24 15.70 9.72 -55.71
C ILE A 24 14.31 9.95 -55.10
N ALA A 25 13.24 9.60 -55.82
CA ALA A 25 11.88 9.68 -55.29
C ALA A 25 11.67 8.72 -54.10
N GLY A 26 12.23 7.50 -54.18
CA GLY A 26 12.21 6.52 -53.08
C GLY A 26 12.96 7.00 -51.84
N PHE A 27 14.12 7.64 -52.00
CA PHE A 27 14.90 8.20 -50.88
C PHE A 27 14.21 9.40 -50.22
N GLY A 28 13.57 10.28 -51.00
CA GLY A 28 12.82 11.42 -50.46
C GLY A 28 11.63 11.01 -49.60
N PHE A 29 10.91 9.95 -50.01
CA PHE A 29 9.78 9.41 -49.24
C PHE A 29 10.21 8.78 -47.91
N ALA A 30 11.37 8.10 -47.89
CA ALA A 30 11.95 7.53 -46.67
C ALA A 30 12.39 8.64 -45.68
N PHE A 31 13.02 9.72 -46.15
CA PHE A 31 13.38 10.85 -45.29
C PHE A 31 12.17 11.59 -44.71
N TYR A 32 11.09 11.74 -45.50
CA TYR A 32 9.85 12.34 -45.02
C TYR A 32 9.17 11.49 -43.94
N GLN A 33 9.14 10.16 -44.09
CA GLN A 33 8.64 9.24 -43.07
C GLN A 33 9.49 9.26 -41.79
N ILE A 34 10.82 9.31 -41.90
CA ILE A 34 11.73 9.41 -40.75
C ILE A 34 11.54 10.75 -40.01
N GLY A 35 11.29 11.85 -40.73
CA GLY A 35 10.99 13.16 -40.14
C GLY A 35 9.66 13.20 -39.37
N GLN A 36 8.63 12.56 -39.90
CA GLN A 36 7.33 12.40 -39.22
C GLN A 36 7.44 11.51 -37.98
N ALA A 37 8.20 10.40 -38.05
CA ALA A 37 8.44 9.51 -36.93
C ALA A 37 9.18 10.20 -35.77
N LYS A 38 10.16 11.08 -36.05
CA LYS A 38 10.85 11.86 -35.02
C LYS A 38 9.92 12.83 -34.27
N LYS A 39 8.95 13.45 -34.96
CA LYS A 39 7.94 14.31 -34.30
C LYS A 39 7.00 13.51 -33.40
N GLN A 40 6.60 12.31 -33.82
CA GLN A 40 5.73 11.44 -33.02
C GLN A 40 6.46 10.86 -31.79
N ILE A 41 7.76 10.54 -31.90
CA ILE A 41 8.59 10.13 -30.76
C ILE A 41 8.77 11.28 -29.76
N GLY A 42 8.94 12.52 -30.24
CA GLY A 42 9.00 13.70 -29.37
C GLY A 42 7.72 13.88 -28.55
N GLN A 43 6.55 13.83 -29.20
CA GLN A 43 5.25 13.94 -28.53
C GLN A 43 4.96 12.77 -27.58
N ALA A 44 5.36 11.55 -27.94
CA ALA A 44 5.24 10.38 -27.08
C ALA A 44 6.11 10.50 -25.82
N LYS A 45 7.32 11.07 -25.94
CA LYS A 45 8.21 11.31 -24.80
C LYS A 45 7.63 12.35 -23.85
N THR A 46 7.09 13.45 -24.36
CA THR A 46 6.46 14.48 -23.51
C THR A 46 5.18 13.98 -22.85
N ALA A 47 4.37 13.16 -23.55
CA ALA A 47 3.20 12.51 -22.97
C ALA A 47 3.59 11.49 -21.88
N ALA A 48 4.66 10.74 -22.08
CA ALA A 48 5.20 9.81 -21.08
C ALA A 48 5.77 10.53 -19.86
N GLU A 49 6.52 11.62 -20.04
CA GLU A 49 7.05 12.45 -18.95
C GLU A 49 5.91 13.11 -18.14
N ASN A 50 4.88 13.61 -18.82
CA ASN A 50 3.69 14.17 -18.16
C ASN A 50 2.87 13.09 -17.43
N ALA A 51 2.74 11.89 -18.02
CA ALA A 51 2.07 10.76 -17.39
C ALA A 51 2.84 10.25 -16.16
N GLN A 52 4.17 10.22 -16.24
CA GLN A 52 5.04 9.87 -15.11
C GLN A 52 4.91 10.91 -13.99
N THR A 53 4.96 12.20 -14.32
CA THR A 53 4.78 13.29 -13.35
C THR A 53 3.39 13.24 -12.70
N ALA A 54 2.34 12.98 -13.48
CA ALA A 54 0.99 12.81 -12.95
C ALA A 54 0.85 11.55 -12.08
N ALA A 55 1.50 10.46 -12.43
CA ALA A 55 1.53 9.23 -11.64
C ALA A 55 2.29 9.43 -10.32
N GLU A 56 3.42 10.13 -10.35
CA GLU A 56 4.18 10.49 -9.14
C GLU A 56 3.36 11.43 -8.23
N ALA A 57 2.70 12.45 -8.80
CA ALA A 57 1.81 13.33 -8.05
C ALA A 57 0.62 12.58 -7.44
N ALA A 58 -0.02 11.68 -8.20
CA ALA A 58 -1.12 10.85 -7.71
C ALA A 58 -0.66 9.88 -6.62
N ARG A 59 0.53 9.29 -6.78
CA ARG A 59 1.16 8.44 -5.76
C ARG A 59 1.40 9.21 -4.47
N ASN A 60 2.03 10.38 -4.55
CA ASN A 60 2.31 11.24 -3.38
C ASN A 60 1.01 11.68 -2.70
N ALA A 61 -0.02 12.05 -3.48
CA ALA A 61 -1.34 12.39 -2.94
C ALA A 61 -2.03 11.21 -2.26
N ALA A 62 -1.93 10.00 -2.85
CA ALA A 62 -2.48 8.78 -2.26
C ALA A 62 -1.74 8.37 -0.97
N GLU A 63 -0.41 8.48 -0.94
CA GLU A 63 0.41 8.24 0.25
C GLU A 63 0.05 9.24 1.36
N SER A 64 -0.10 10.53 1.02
CA SER A 64 -0.54 11.57 1.97
C SER A 64 -1.96 11.31 2.49
N ALA A 65 -2.91 10.97 1.61
CA ALA A 65 -4.28 10.66 2.00
C ALA A 65 -4.35 9.41 2.90
N ARG A 66 -3.55 8.38 2.60
CA ARG A 66 -3.41 7.17 3.42
C ARG A 66 -2.85 7.51 4.80
N GLY A 67 -1.83 8.36 4.89
CA GLY A 67 -1.27 8.84 6.15
C GLY A 67 -2.28 9.59 7.02
N GLN A 68 -3.06 10.50 6.42
CA GLN A 68 -4.11 11.24 7.12
C GLN A 68 -5.24 10.30 7.59
N PHE A 69 -5.71 9.40 6.72
CA PHE A 69 -6.75 8.44 7.06
C PHE A 69 -6.34 7.50 8.19
N LYS A 70 -5.08 7.05 8.19
CA LYS A 70 -4.48 6.25 9.27
C LYS A 70 -4.49 7.00 10.59
N THR A 71 -4.01 8.24 10.59
CA THR A 71 -3.96 9.09 11.79
C THR A 71 -5.37 9.29 12.38
N MET A 72 -6.35 9.60 11.53
CA MET A 72 -7.75 9.74 11.94
C MET A 72 -8.34 8.42 12.47
N SER A 73 -8.04 7.30 11.82
CA SER A 73 -8.57 5.99 12.22
C SER A 73 -8.03 5.56 13.59
N VAL A 74 -6.73 5.74 13.84
CA VAL A 74 -6.11 5.45 15.15
C VAL A 74 -6.65 6.38 16.24
N ALA A 75 -6.82 7.68 15.93
CA ALA A 75 -7.38 8.65 16.88
C ALA A 75 -8.83 8.32 17.28
N VAL A 76 -9.62 7.72 16.39
CA VAL A 76 -11.00 7.27 16.68
C VAL A 76 -11.03 5.96 17.46
N LEU A 77 -10.14 5.01 17.15
CA LEU A 77 -10.11 3.69 17.78
C LEU A 77 -9.51 3.70 19.18
N LEU A 78 -8.56 4.60 19.47
CA LEU A 78 -7.90 4.65 20.77
C LEU A 78 -8.87 4.92 21.95
N PRO A 79 -9.82 5.87 21.87
CA PRO A 79 -10.85 6.03 22.89
C PRO A 79 -11.72 4.79 23.09
N GLN A 80 -12.03 4.06 22.01
CA GLN A 80 -12.81 2.82 22.09
C GLN A 80 -12.02 1.73 22.81
N LEU A 81 -10.74 1.55 22.48
CA LEU A 81 -9.84 0.62 23.17
C LEU A 81 -9.76 0.92 24.67
N ARG A 82 -9.56 2.18 25.06
CA ARG A 82 -9.53 2.59 26.47
C ARG A 82 -10.86 2.29 27.19
N THR A 83 -11.98 2.53 26.52
CA THR A 83 -13.31 2.21 27.08
C THR A 83 -13.47 0.71 27.34
N VAL A 84 -13.01 -0.13 26.40
CA VAL A 84 -13.03 -1.60 26.56
C VAL A 84 -12.07 -2.03 27.66
N GLU A 85 -10.87 -1.44 27.76
CA GLU A 85 -9.90 -1.69 28.83
C GLU A 85 -10.51 -1.43 30.22
N GLU A 86 -11.15 -0.27 30.42
CA GLU A 86 -11.84 0.05 31.67
C GLU A 86 -13.00 -0.90 31.96
N ALA A 87 -13.78 -1.28 30.94
CA ALA A 87 -14.89 -2.22 31.11
C ALA A 87 -14.38 -3.62 31.49
N VAL A 88 -13.24 -4.05 30.95
CA VAL A 88 -12.57 -5.31 31.31
C VAL A 88 -12.18 -5.29 32.78
N ASP A 89 -11.57 -4.18 33.24
CA ASP A 89 -11.20 -4.02 34.65
C ASP A 89 -12.42 -4.08 35.58
N ARG A 90 -13.54 -3.45 35.20
CA ARG A 90 -14.81 -3.57 35.95
C ARG A 90 -15.32 -5.01 35.98
N ALA A 91 -15.33 -5.70 34.83
CA ALA A 91 -15.79 -7.09 34.77
C ALA A 91 -14.93 -8.04 35.62
N ILE A 92 -13.63 -7.77 35.74
CA ILE A 92 -12.70 -8.49 36.62
C ILE A 92 -13.03 -8.23 38.09
N LEU A 93 -13.28 -6.97 38.47
CA LEU A 93 -13.69 -6.60 39.83
C LEU A 93 -15.01 -7.25 40.23
N ASP A 94 -15.98 -7.26 39.31
CA ASP A 94 -17.30 -7.86 39.50
C ASP A 94 -17.28 -9.40 39.37
N ARG A 95 -16.13 -9.99 39.02
CA ARG A 95 -15.94 -11.44 38.80
C ARG A 95 -16.94 -12.03 37.78
N SER A 96 -17.31 -11.24 36.78
CA SER A 96 -18.30 -11.65 35.77
C SER A 96 -17.60 -12.28 34.55
N LEU A 97 -17.49 -13.61 34.55
CA LEU A 97 -16.86 -14.35 33.43
C LEU A 97 -17.56 -14.10 32.10
N THR A 98 -18.90 -14.05 32.10
CA THR A 98 -19.68 -13.83 30.88
C THR A 98 -19.40 -12.47 30.27
N LEU A 99 -19.40 -11.42 31.09
CA LEU A 99 -19.09 -10.05 30.62
C LEU A 99 -17.64 -9.97 30.15
N LEU A 100 -16.70 -10.51 30.93
CA LEU A 100 -15.29 -10.53 30.56
C LEU A 100 -15.08 -11.26 29.21
N ALA A 101 -15.74 -12.40 28.98
CA ALA A 101 -15.62 -13.16 27.73
C ALA A 101 -16.06 -12.37 26.49
N HIS A 102 -17.08 -11.52 26.64
CA HIS A 102 -17.57 -10.64 25.60
C HIS A 102 -16.57 -9.50 25.35
N LEU A 103 -16.14 -8.82 26.41
CA LEU A 103 -15.20 -7.70 26.32
C LEU A 103 -13.82 -8.11 25.77
N LEU A 104 -13.35 -9.32 26.07
CA LEU A 104 -12.12 -9.85 25.46
C LEU A 104 -12.28 -10.11 23.95
N GLN A 105 -13.48 -10.43 23.49
CA GLN A 105 -13.75 -10.57 22.06
C GLN A 105 -13.74 -9.20 21.38
N ASP A 106 -14.39 -8.20 21.99
CA ASP A 106 -14.42 -6.83 21.48
C ASP A 106 -13.01 -6.24 21.44
N TRP A 107 -12.24 -6.40 22.52
CA TRP A 107 -10.83 -6.00 22.57
C TRP A 107 -10.04 -6.59 21.40
N ARG A 108 -10.17 -7.90 21.16
CA ARG A 108 -9.46 -8.56 20.04
C ARG A 108 -9.85 -7.96 18.69
N TRP A 109 -11.13 -7.64 18.49
CA TRP A 109 -11.62 -7.04 17.25
C TRP A 109 -11.04 -5.64 17.05
N HIS A 110 -11.18 -4.75 18.05
CA HIS A 110 -10.66 -3.38 17.98
C HIS A 110 -9.13 -3.33 17.85
N ALA A 111 -8.41 -4.16 18.61
CA ALA A 111 -6.96 -4.19 18.57
C ALA A 111 -6.44 -4.72 17.22
N SER A 112 -7.10 -5.74 16.65
CA SER A 112 -6.75 -6.25 15.31
C SER A 112 -7.06 -5.23 14.23
N ALA A 113 -8.17 -4.48 14.33
CA ALA A 113 -8.46 -3.39 13.41
C ALA A 113 -7.37 -2.30 13.47
N CYS A 114 -6.86 -1.96 14.66
CA CYS A 114 -5.74 -1.01 14.79
C CYS A 114 -4.49 -1.47 14.03
N ARG A 115 -4.20 -2.77 14.04
CA ARG A 115 -3.03 -3.34 13.36
C ARG A 115 -3.08 -3.15 11.84
N GLU A 116 -4.26 -3.20 11.22
CA GLU A 116 -4.43 -2.99 9.77
C GLU A 116 -4.05 -1.56 9.32
N TYR A 117 -4.01 -0.61 10.26
CA TYR A 117 -3.60 0.76 9.99
C TYR A 117 -2.11 0.99 10.21
N LEU A 118 -1.37 0.05 10.78
CA LEU A 118 0.06 0.18 11.05
C LEU A 118 0.90 -0.31 9.87
N ASP A 119 2.08 0.30 9.70
CA ASP A 119 3.07 -0.02 8.67
C ASP A 119 4.24 -0.78 9.32
N ASP A 120 4.52 -1.99 8.83
CA ASP A 120 5.60 -2.84 9.34
C ASP A 120 7.00 -2.34 8.94
N GLY A 121 7.08 -1.43 7.96
CA GLY A 121 8.30 -0.73 7.57
C GLY A 121 8.72 0.38 8.53
N VAL A 122 7.83 0.85 9.40
CA VAL A 122 8.11 1.89 10.40
C VAL A 122 8.39 1.23 11.75
N GLU A 123 9.62 1.35 12.27
CA GLU A 123 10.08 0.62 13.46
C GLU A 123 9.15 0.77 14.68
N VAL A 124 8.71 2.01 14.97
CA VAL A 124 7.83 2.31 16.12
C VAL A 124 6.45 1.66 15.95
N GLU A 125 5.94 1.61 14.73
CA GLU A 125 4.65 1.00 14.43
C GLU A 125 4.74 -0.52 14.41
N ALA A 126 5.83 -1.08 13.88
CA ALA A 126 6.12 -2.51 13.94
C ALA A 126 6.23 -3.00 15.40
N ALA A 127 6.78 -2.19 16.31
CA ALA A 127 6.75 -2.46 17.74
C ALA A 127 5.32 -2.50 18.28
N ALA A 128 4.49 -1.50 17.97
CA ALA A 128 3.08 -1.48 18.37
C ALA A 128 2.28 -2.68 17.80
N MET A 129 2.57 -3.13 16.57
CA MET A 129 1.97 -4.35 15.99
C MET A 129 2.31 -5.60 16.81
N LYS A 130 3.55 -5.72 17.30
CA LYS A 130 3.97 -6.83 18.17
C LYS A 130 3.22 -6.80 19.51
N ASP A 131 3.05 -5.61 20.09
CA ASP A 131 2.31 -5.45 21.34
C ASP A 131 0.83 -5.79 21.18
N ILE A 132 0.21 -5.36 20.08
CA ILE A 132 -1.17 -5.73 19.72
C ILE A 132 -1.29 -7.25 19.61
N GLN A 133 -0.37 -7.90 18.89
CA GLN A 133 -0.38 -9.36 18.76
C GLN A 133 -0.23 -10.05 20.12
N ALA A 134 0.69 -9.57 20.97
CA ALA A 134 0.89 -10.11 22.30
C ALA A 134 -0.37 -9.97 23.18
N SER A 135 -1.04 -8.83 23.11
CA SER A 135 -2.29 -8.53 23.82
C SER A 135 -3.45 -9.43 23.35
N VAL A 136 -3.63 -9.57 22.04
CA VAL A 136 -4.64 -10.47 21.44
C VAL A 136 -4.40 -11.92 21.86
N THR A 137 -3.14 -12.38 21.84
CA THR A 137 -2.77 -13.73 22.29
C THR A 137 -3.00 -13.89 23.80
N ALA A 138 -2.68 -12.89 24.62
CA ALA A 138 -2.92 -12.93 26.07
C ALA A 138 -4.43 -13.02 26.38
N ALA A 139 -5.27 -12.24 25.69
CA ALA A 139 -6.72 -12.29 25.82
C ALA A 139 -7.30 -13.66 25.41
N ALA A 140 -6.83 -14.23 24.31
CA ALA A 140 -7.25 -15.57 23.87
C ALA A 140 -6.86 -16.65 24.90
N ASN A 141 -5.62 -16.61 25.38
CA ASN A 141 -5.13 -17.55 26.39
C ASN A 141 -5.91 -17.44 27.71
N LEU A 142 -6.23 -16.22 28.14
CA LEU A 142 -7.05 -16.02 29.34
C LEU A 142 -8.45 -16.62 29.17
N LYS A 143 -9.09 -16.41 28.02
CA LYS A 143 -10.42 -16.97 27.71
C LYS A 143 -10.43 -18.50 27.75
N HIS A 144 -9.35 -19.16 27.31
CA HIS A 144 -9.22 -20.62 27.41
C HIS A 144 -9.15 -21.15 28.85
N ARG A 145 -8.75 -20.30 29.80
CA ARG A 145 -8.61 -20.67 31.23
C ARG A 145 -9.90 -20.49 32.03
N PHE A 146 -10.92 -19.83 31.47
CA PHE A 146 -12.21 -19.57 32.14
C PHE A 146 -12.88 -20.79 32.79
N PRO A 147 -12.86 -22.00 32.22
CA PRO A 147 -13.44 -23.17 32.89
C PRO A 147 -12.81 -23.49 34.25
N GLY A 148 -11.59 -23.03 34.51
CA GLY A 148 -10.90 -23.20 35.80
C GLY A 148 -11.09 -22.05 36.78
N PHE A 149 -11.86 -21.01 36.44
CA PHE A 149 -12.15 -19.91 37.36
C PHE A 149 -13.31 -20.28 38.28
N ASP A 150 -13.11 -20.05 39.58
CA ASP A 150 -14.08 -20.29 40.64
C ASP A 150 -14.10 -19.12 41.65
N ALA A 151 -14.79 -19.32 42.78
CA ALA A 151 -14.89 -18.31 43.83
C ALA A 151 -13.57 -18.02 44.57
N ALA A 152 -12.65 -18.99 44.60
CA ALA A 152 -11.36 -18.90 45.28
C ALA A 152 -10.24 -18.36 44.37
N THR A 153 -10.50 -18.27 43.08
CA THR A 153 -9.54 -17.79 42.08
C THR A 153 -9.10 -16.35 42.37
N ASP A 154 -7.79 -16.10 42.32
CA ASP A 154 -7.24 -14.75 42.39
C ASP A 154 -7.30 -14.09 41.01
N TRP A 155 -8.43 -13.44 40.73
CA TRP A 155 -8.70 -12.77 39.45
C TRP A 155 -7.64 -11.72 39.10
N ALA A 156 -7.11 -10.98 40.08
CA ALA A 156 -6.12 -9.94 39.85
C ALA A 156 -4.81 -10.55 39.34
N LYS A 157 -4.36 -11.64 39.99
CA LYS A 157 -3.18 -12.38 39.55
C LYS A 157 -3.39 -13.00 38.18
N GLU A 158 -4.53 -13.66 37.97
CA GLU A 158 -4.79 -14.41 36.75
C GLU A 158 -4.97 -13.55 35.51
N THR A 159 -5.48 -12.33 35.67
CA THR A 159 -5.68 -11.37 34.56
C THR A 159 -4.52 -10.40 34.37
N SER A 160 -3.57 -10.32 35.32
CA SER A 160 -2.46 -9.35 35.34
C SER A 160 -1.71 -9.24 34.01
N ARG A 161 -1.34 -10.37 33.40
CA ARG A 161 -0.62 -10.41 32.13
C ARG A 161 -1.41 -9.75 31.01
N MET A 162 -2.70 -10.10 30.88
CA MET A 162 -3.56 -9.55 29.85
C MET A 162 -3.76 -8.04 30.08
N ARG A 163 -4.05 -7.61 31.31
CA ARG A 163 -4.23 -6.20 31.67
C ARG A 163 -3.01 -5.37 31.30
N LYS A 164 -1.82 -5.87 31.67
CA LYS A 164 -0.55 -5.22 31.32
C LYS A 164 -0.42 -5.04 29.81
N THR A 165 -0.62 -6.11 29.03
CA THR A 165 -0.50 -6.02 27.57
C THR A 165 -1.57 -5.15 26.91
N MET A 166 -2.75 -4.99 27.51
CA MET A 166 -3.77 -4.04 27.04
C MET A 166 -3.32 -2.59 27.26
N ALA A 167 -2.83 -2.31 28.47
CA ALA A 167 -2.28 -1.00 28.84
C ALA A 167 -1.05 -0.62 27.99
N ASP A 168 -0.15 -1.57 27.72
CA ASP A 168 1.01 -1.35 26.85
C ASP A 168 0.55 -0.95 25.43
N VAL A 169 -0.48 -1.61 24.89
CA VAL A 169 -1.08 -1.26 23.58
C VAL A 169 -1.71 0.13 23.60
N THR A 170 -2.55 0.46 24.59
CA THR A 170 -3.20 1.79 24.63
C THR A 170 -2.21 2.92 24.89
N SER A 171 -1.15 2.66 25.65
CA SER A 171 -0.03 3.60 25.85
C SER A 171 0.75 3.83 24.56
N ASN A 172 1.18 2.77 23.88
CA ASN A 172 2.01 2.87 22.67
C ASN A 172 1.24 3.48 21.50
N LEU A 173 -0.03 3.11 21.30
CA LEU A 173 -0.90 3.75 20.31
C LEU A 173 -1.17 5.22 20.64
N GLY A 174 -1.29 5.57 21.93
CA GLY A 174 -1.40 6.95 22.37
C GLY A 174 -0.15 7.78 22.05
N ALA A 175 1.03 7.23 22.30
CA ALA A 175 2.30 7.86 21.95
C ALA A 175 2.45 8.05 20.42
N LEU A 176 2.09 7.03 19.64
CA LEU A 176 2.08 7.11 18.17
C LEU A 176 1.15 8.21 17.66
N SER A 177 -0.07 8.29 18.20
CA SER A 177 -1.03 9.34 17.82
C SER A 177 -0.51 10.75 18.14
N ALA A 178 0.22 10.92 19.25
CA ALA A 178 0.80 12.20 19.64
C ALA A 178 2.00 12.62 18.76
N GLN A 179 2.74 11.67 18.18
CA GLN A 179 3.84 11.96 17.25
C GLN A 179 3.35 12.36 15.85
N GLN A 180 2.11 12.00 15.50
CA GLN A 180 1.51 12.24 14.19
C GLN A 180 0.67 13.54 14.13
N THR A 181 0.51 14.24 15.26
CA THR A 181 -0.19 15.54 15.36
C THR A 181 0.81 16.68 15.42
#